data_AF-A0A7V9TNJ0-F1
#
_entry.id   AF-A0A7V9TNJ0-F1
#
_cell.length_a   1.000
_cell.length_b   1.000
_cell.length_c   1.000
_cell.angle_alpha   90.00
_cell.angle_beta   90.00
_cell.angle_gamma   90.00
#
_symmetry.space_group_name_H-M   'P 1'
#
loop_
_entity.id
_entity.type
_entity.pdbx_description
1 polymer ?
#
loop_
_entity_poly.entity_id
_entity_poly.type
_entity_poly.pdbx_seq_one_letter_code
_entity_poly.pdbx_strand_id
1 'polypeptide(L)'
;MRISAKILTAAIVCSACSAGSDKAADSTAAVTVDSAAPVVAPVTEPSTAASTTASTVIVPININTATDKEILAIPGLGPKMLHEFKEYRPYTSIEQFRREIGKYVDKAEVARLEQYIVVK
;
A
#
# COMPACT_ATOMS: atom_id res chain seq x y z
N MET A 1 38.23 16.27 3.18
CA MET A 1 36.93 15.98 2.53
C MET A 1 37.16 14.86 1.53
N ARG A 2 36.89 13.60 1.91
CA ARG A 2 37.12 12.42 1.06
C ARG A 2 35.77 11.87 0.64
N ILE A 3 35.47 11.99 -0.65
CA ILE A 3 34.31 11.45 -1.34
C ILE A 3 34.62 9.97 -1.57
N SER A 4 33.94 9.07 -0.87
CA SER A 4 34.05 7.63 -1.13
C SER A 4 32.85 7.16 -1.93
N ALA A 5 32.98 7.27 -3.25
CA ALA A 5 32.13 6.60 -4.22
C ALA A 5 32.36 5.08 -4.13
N LYS A 6 31.36 4.34 -3.65
CA LYS A 6 31.30 2.89 -3.78
C LYS A 6 30.49 2.56 -5.02
N ILE A 7 31.17 2.57 -6.17
CA ILE A 7 30.68 1.93 -7.39
C ILE A 7 30.86 0.43 -7.18
N LEU A 8 29.77 -0.28 -6.91
CA LEU A 8 29.75 -1.73 -6.94
C LEU A 8 29.06 -2.18 -8.23
N THR A 9 29.90 -2.58 -9.18
CA THR A 9 29.51 -3.22 -10.43
C THR A 9 28.85 -4.57 -10.13
N ALA A 10 27.55 -4.66 -10.39
CA ALA A 10 26.82 -5.93 -10.41
C ALA A 10 26.94 -6.57 -11.80
N ALA A 11 27.66 -7.69 -11.90
CA ALA A 11 27.70 -8.51 -13.09
C ALA A 11 26.40 -9.31 -13.21
N ILE A 12 25.72 -9.08 -14.33
CA ILE A 12 24.52 -9.78 -14.79
C ILE A 12 24.96 -11.11 -15.41
N VAL A 13 24.50 -12.24 -14.85
CA VAL A 13 24.24 -13.45 -15.64
C VAL A 13 23.23 -14.34 -14.92
N CYS A 14 22.10 -14.62 -15.59
CA CYS A 14 21.40 -15.89 -15.56
C CYS A 14 20.47 -15.90 -16.78
N SER A 15 20.96 -16.58 -17.80
CA SER A 15 20.37 -16.73 -19.12
C SER A 15 19.32 -17.85 -19.11
N ALA A 16 18.18 -17.55 -19.71
CA ALA A 16 17.20 -18.41 -20.39
C ALA A 16 17.04 -19.89 -19.98
N CYS A 17 15.85 -20.23 -19.48
CA CYS A 17 15.23 -21.55 -19.62
C CYS A 17 14.18 -21.46 -20.74
N SER A 18 14.39 -22.21 -21.83
CA SER A 18 13.47 -22.30 -22.97
C SER A 18 12.26 -23.21 -22.71
N ALA A 19 11.25 -23.00 -23.56
CA ALA A 19 9.89 -23.53 -23.60
C ALA A 19 9.71 -25.03 -23.98
N GLY A 20 8.47 -25.51 -23.79
CA GLY A 20 7.87 -26.77 -24.29
C GLY A 20 7.19 -27.56 -23.16
N SER A 21 5.95 -28.04 -23.20
CA SER A 21 5.09 -28.43 -24.33
C SER A 21 3.60 -28.42 -23.95
N ASP A 22 2.77 -28.28 -24.97
CA ASP A 22 1.31 -28.28 -25.01
C ASP A 22 0.63 -29.58 -24.55
N LYS A 23 -0.58 -29.47 -23.99
CA LYS A 23 -1.63 -30.48 -24.20
C LYS A 23 -3.03 -29.87 -24.17
N ALA A 24 -3.74 -30.10 -25.26
CA ALA A 24 -5.12 -29.70 -25.54
C ALA A 24 -6.13 -30.34 -24.59
N ALA A 25 -7.19 -29.59 -24.29
CA ALA A 25 -8.49 -30.12 -23.95
C ALA A 25 -9.59 -29.24 -24.56
N ASP A 26 -10.45 -29.93 -25.28
CA ASP A 26 -11.60 -29.52 -26.07
C ASP A 26 -12.78 -29.07 -25.21
N SER A 27 -13.52 -28.08 -25.68
CA SER A 27 -14.98 -28.03 -25.56
C SER A 27 -15.58 -26.92 -26.40
N THR A 28 -16.21 -27.33 -27.50
CA THR A 28 -17.05 -26.51 -28.37
C THR A 28 -18.52 -26.88 -28.13
N ALA A 29 -19.34 -25.92 -27.70
CA ALA A 29 -20.80 -25.85 -27.95
C ALA A 29 -21.32 -24.49 -27.39
N ALA A 30 -21.49 -23.48 -28.24
CA ALA A 30 -22.76 -23.04 -28.85
C ALA A 30 -23.76 -22.45 -27.83
N VAL A 31 -23.75 -21.12 -27.67
CA VAL A 31 -24.77 -20.14 -28.16
C VAL A 31 -26.12 -20.19 -27.43
N THR A 32 -26.49 -19.08 -26.82
CA THR A 32 -27.84 -18.47 -26.98
C THR A 32 -27.80 -17.02 -26.49
N VAL A 33 -28.39 -16.17 -27.33
CA VAL A 33 -28.59 -14.74 -27.16
C VAL A 33 -29.65 -14.45 -26.10
N ASP A 34 -29.49 -13.39 -25.32
CA ASP A 34 -30.62 -12.56 -24.93
C ASP A 34 -30.16 -11.13 -24.64
N SER A 35 -30.76 -10.19 -25.37
CA SER A 35 -30.59 -8.75 -25.22
C SER A 35 -31.99 -8.17 -25.09
N ALA A 36 -32.32 -7.68 -23.90
CA ALA A 36 -33.42 -6.75 -23.72
C ALA A 36 -33.22 -5.94 -22.43
N ALA A 37 -32.66 -4.73 -22.56
CA ALA A 37 -32.92 -3.64 -21.63
C ALA A 37 -34.35 -3.09 -21.89
N PRO A 38 -35.03 -2.44 -20.92
CA PRO A 38 -34.74 -1.02 -20.70
C PRO A 38 -35.07 -0.41 -19.30
N VAL A 39 -34.75 0.88 -19.17
CA VAL A 39 -35.27 1.97 -18.29
C VAL A 39 -34.90 1.96 -16.78
N VAL A 40 -33.98 2.82 -16.29
CA VAL A 40 -34.04 4.27 -15.93
C VAL A 40 -34.57 4.57 -14.50
N ALA A 41 -33.63 4.92 -13.60
CA ALA A 41 -33.63 5.90 -12.49
C ALA A 41 -34.61 5.75 -11.28
N PRO A 42 -34.30 6.29 -10.06
CA PRO A 42 -33.28 7.28 -9.73
C PRO A 42 -32.25 6.88 -8.64
N VAL A 43 -31.16 7.64 -8.65
CA VAL A 43 -30.23 7.88 -7.55
C VAL A 43 -30.95 7.97 -6.20
N THR A 44 -30.67 7.03 -5.30
CA THR A 44 -30.95 7.16 -3.86
C THR A 44 -29.62 7.45 -3.16
N GLU A 45 -29.41 8.76 -2.95
CA GLU A 45 -28.66 9.41 -1.89
C GLU A 45 -27.19 8.99 -1.63
N PRO A 46 -26.20 9.90 -1.82
CA PRO A 46 -24.96 9.77 -1.08
C PRO A 46 -25.33 9.84 0.40
N SER A 47 -25.22 8.68 1.08
CA SER A 47 -25.33 8.60 2.53
C SER A 47 -24.24 9.49 3.12
N THR A 48 -24.63 10.73 3.39
CA THR A 48 -23.99 11.63 4.33
C THR A 48 -24.29 11.05 5.71
N ALA A 49 -23.75 9.87 6.00
CA ALA A 49 -23.58 9.41 7.35
C ALA A 49 -22.45 10.28 7.91
N ALA A 50 -22.84 11.41 8.50
CA ALA A 50 -22.00 12.21 9.36
C ALA A 50 -21.28 11.24 10.31
N SER A 51 -19.98 11.05 10.08
CA SER A 51 -19.14 10.23 10.93
C SER A 51 -18.99 11.00 12.24
N THR A 52 -19.92 10.73 13.16
CA THR A 52 -19.86 11.15 14.56
C THR A 52 -18.47 10.81 15.05
N THR A 53 -17.65 11.84 15.25
CA THR A 53 -16.26 11.70 15.66
C THR A 53 -16.24 11.17 17.08
N ALA A 54 -16.15 9.84 17.22
CA ALA A 54 -15.78 9.23 18.47
C ALA A 54 -14.32 9.61 18.73
N SER A 55 -14.08 10.45 19.74
CA SER A 55 -12.72 10.76 20.21
C SER A 55 -12.13 9.52 20.88
N THR A 56 -11.48 8.68 20.09
CA THR A 56 -10.56 7.65 20.61
C THR A 56 -9.29 8.34 21.09
N VAL A 57 -8.85 7.99 22.29
CA VAL A 57 -7.51 8.34 22.78
C VAL A 57 -6.49 7.55 21.96
N ILE A 58 -5.74 8.25 21.09
CA ILE A 58 -4.65 7.66 20.31
C ILE A 58 -3.36 7.86 21.11
N VAL A 59 -2.64 6.77 21.36
CA VAL A 59 -1.29 6.81 21.96
C VAL A 59 -0.28 6.60 20.83
N PRO A 60 0.50 7.62 20.45
CA PRO A 60 1.45 7.50 19.34
C PRO A 60 2.64 6.60 19.68
N ILE A 61 3.08 5.79 18.70
CA ILE A 61 4.27 4.94 18.80
C ILE A 61 5.51 5.65 18.23
N ASN A 62 6.70 5.37 18.77
CA ASN A 62 7.93 5.86 18.14
C ASN A 62 8.23 5.06 16.87
N ILE A 63 8.12 5.69 15.71
CA ILE A 63 8.30 4.99 14.43
C ILE A 63 9.71 4.43 14.24
N ASN A 64 10.72 5.00 14.91
CA ASN A 64 12.11 4.55 14.80
C ASN A 64 12.38 3.25 15.55
N THR A 65 11.62 2.97 16.63
CA THR A 65 11.89 1.85 17.54
C THR A 65 10.71 0.90 17.70
N ALA A 66 9.54 1.21 17.16
CA ALA A 66 8.35 0.37 17.27
C ALA A 66 8.60 -1.03 16.69
N THR A 67 8.07 -2.03 17.38
CA THR A 67 8.00 -3.42 16.93
C THR A 67 7.01 -3.58 15.79
N ASP A 68 7.14 -4.68 15.05
CA ASP A 68 6.23 -5.01 13.96
C ASP A 68 4.77 -5.13 14.45
N LYS A 69 4.57 -5.67 15.66
CA LYS A 69 3.26 -5.77 16.31
C LYS A 69 2.65 -4.39 16.60
N GLU A 70 3.45 -3.45 17.09
CA GLU A 70 2.98 -2.09 17.39
C GLU A 70 2.60 -1.33 16.11
N ILE A 71 3.39 -1.48 15.04
CA ILE A 71 3.04 -0.88 13.73
C ILE A 71 1.76 -1.50 13.16
N LEU A 72 1.62 -2.83 13.22
CA LEU A 72 0.42 -3.53 12.73
C LEU A 72 -0.82 -3.29 13.61
N ALA A 73 -0.66 -2.75 14.82
CA ALA A 73 -1.79 -2.32 15.64
C ALA A 73 -2.43 -1.02 15.12
N ILE A 74 -1.78 -0.29 14.21
CA ILE A 74 -2.36 0.87 13.55
C ILE A 74 -3.51 0.39 12.64
N PRO A 75 -4.76 0.88 12.84
CA PRO A 75 -5.89 0.45 12.03
C PRO A 75 -5.64 0.66 10.54
N GLY A 76 -5.97 -0.34 9.72
CA GLY A 76 -5.79 -0.30 8.26
C GLY A 76 -4.36 -0.50 7.76
N LEU A 77 -3.37 -0.68 8.66
CA LEU A 77 -1.98 -0.88 8.27
C LEU A 77 -1.69 -2.37 8.00
N GLY A 78 -1.24 -2.68 6.79
CA GLY A 78 -0.91 -4.04 6.36
C GLY A 78 0.60 -4.33 6.27
N PRO A 79 0.99 -5.60 5.99
CA PRO A 79 2.39 -6.02 5.91
C PRO A 79 3.24 -5.21 4.93
N LYS A 80 2.64 -4.74 3.82
CA LYS A 80 3.32 -3.86 2.86
C LYS A 80 3.77 -2.55 3.53
N MET A 81 2.87 -1.86 4.21
CA MET A 81 3.18 -0.59 4.87
C MET A 81 4.13 -0.77 6.05
N LEU A 82 4.04 -1.89 6.77
CA LEU A 82 5.03 -2.26 7.79
C LEU A 82 6.45 -2.32 7.19
N HIS A 83 6.61 -2.92 6.01
CA HIS A 83 7.89 -2.98 5.33
C HIS A 83 8.41 -1.58 4.98
N GLU A 84 7.58 -0.73 4.36
CA GLU A 84 7.98 0.65 4.02
C GLU A 84 8.37 1.45 5.27
N PHE A 85 7.61 1.30 6.36
CA PHE A 85 7.90 1.96 7.64
C PHE A 85 9.28 1.59 8.18
N LYS A 86 9.72 0.34 7.99
CA LYS A 86 11.02 -0.15 8.46
C LYS A 86 12.16 0.21 7.52
N GLU A 87 11.91 0.18 6.21
CA GLU A 87 12.91 0.44 5.17
C GLU A 87 13.53 1.83 5.33
N TYR A 88 12.72 2.83 5.66
CA TYR A 88 13.19 4.23 5.79
C TYR A 88 13.65 4.62 7.19
N ARG A 89 13.75 3.67 8.15
CA ARG A 89 14.33 3.98 9.46
C ARG A 89 15.83 4.25 9.35
N PRO A 90 16.38 5.22 10.12
CA PRO A 90 15.68 6.11 11.02
C PRO A 90 15.03 7.30 10.28
N TYR A 91 13.82 7.67 10.73
CA TYR A 91 13.24 8.96 10.40
C TYR A 91 13.84 10.03 11.30
N THR A 92 14.27 11.12 10.68
CA THR A 92 14.86 12.29 11.35
C THR A 92 13.84 13.38 11.61
N SER A 93 12.74 13.40 10.84
CA SER A 93 11.65 14.36 11.01
C SER A 93 10.33 13.84 10.43
N ILE A 94 9.22 14.50 10.80
CA ILE A 94 7.89 14.21 10.24
C ILE A 94 7.83 14.60 8.75
N GLU A 95 8.59 15.61 8.32
CA GLU A 95 8.69 15.99 6.91
C GLU A 95 9.35 14.89 6.07
N GLN A 96 10.37 14.20 6.61
CA GLN A 96 10.93 13.01 5.96
C GLN A 96 9.86 11.92 5.85
N PHE A 97 9.14 11.63 6.94
CA PHE A 97 8.03 10.66 6.92
C PHE A 97 7.02 10.97 5.82
N ARG A 98 6.54 12.22 5.74
CA ARG A 98 5.61 12.70 4.69
C ARG A 98 6.13 12.46 3.28
N ARG A 99 7.41 12.78 3.03
CA ARG A 99 8.01 12.62 1.71
C ARG A 99 8.21 11.17 1.30
N GLU A 100 8.64 10.32 2.23
CA GLU A 100 8.92 8.92 1.92
C GLU A 100 7.63 8.11 1.83
N ILE A 101 6.75 8.22 2.83
CA ILE A 101 5.49 7.47 2.87
C ILE A 101 4.48 7.99 1.83
N GLY A 102 4.48 9.29 1.53
CA GLY A 102 3.63 9.88 0.49
C GLY A 102 3.92 9.40 -0.94
N LYS A 103 4.96 8.59 -1.16
CA LYS A 103 5.20 7.89 -2.44
C LYS A 103 4.29 6.67 -2.62
N TYR A 104 3.73 6.13 -1.54
CA TYR A 104 3.02 4.84 -1.52
C TYR A 104 1.53 4.96 -1.22
N VAL A 105 1.14 6.05 -0.53
CA VAL A 105 -0.23 6.32 -0.12
C VAL A 105 -0.56 7.78 -0.40
N ASP A 106 -1.85 8.10 -0.47
CA ASP A 106 -2.28 9.47 -0.71
C ASP A 106 -2.08 10.39 0.51
N LYS A 107 -2.28 11.69 0.32
CA LYS A 107 -2.08 12.71 1.36
C LYS A 107 -3.01 12.53 2.55
N ALA A 108 -4.22 12.03 2.33
CA ALA A 108 -5.19 11.82 3.41
C ALA A 108 -4.73 10.67 4.31
N GLU A 109 -4.21 9.60 3.70
CA GLU A 109 -3.65 8.47 4.43
C GLU A 109 -2.37 8.84 5.16
N VAL A 110 -1.47 9.63 4.56
CA VAL A 110 -0.31 10.18 5.28
C VAL A 110 -0.76 10.96 6.53
N ALA A 111 -1.72 11.86 6.37
CA ALA A 111 -2.23 12.68 7.48
C ALA A 111 -2.90 11.82 8.58
N ARG A 112 -3.57 10.73 8.21
CA ARG A 112 -4.13 9.76 9.15
C ARG A 112 -3.03 9.03 9.91
N LEU A 113 -2.01 8.53 9.22
CA LEU A 113 -0.90 7.78 9.81
C LEU A 113 -0.06 8.63 10.78
N GLU A 114 0.11 9.92 10.49
CA GLU A 114 0.80 10.86 11.37
C GLU A 114 0.21 10.96 12.78
N GLN A 115 -1.10 10.69 12.95
CA GLN A 115 -1.74 10.69 14.26
C GLN A 115 -1.27 9.54 15.17
N TYR A 116 -0.75 8.46 14.58
CA TYR A 116 -0.36 7.25 15.29
C TYR A 116 1.13 7.19 15.60
N ILE A 117 1.93 8.12 15.08
CA ILE A 117 3.39 8.02 15.14
C ILE A 117 4.04 9.29 15.68
N VAL A 118 5.20 9.12 16.29
CA VAL A 118 6.13 10.21 16.64
C VAL A 118 7.53 9.84 16.20
N VAL A 119 8.33 10.86 15.89
CA VAL A 119 9.76 10.72 15.59
C VAL A 119 10.54 11.17 16.83
N LYS A 120 11.37 10.28 17.38
CA LYS A 120 12.23 10.52 18.54
C LYS A 120 13.63 9.96 18.30
#